data_AF-A0A976QHB0-F1
#
_entry.id   AF-A0A976QHB0-F1
#
_cell.length_a   1.000
_cell.length_b   1.000
_cell.length_c   1.000
_cell.angle_alpha   90.00
_cell.angle_beta   90.00
_cell.angle_gamma   90.00
#
_symmetry.space_group_name_H-M   'P 1'
#
loop_
_entity.id
_entity.type
_entity.pdbx_description
1 polymer ?
#
loop_
_entity_poly.entity_id
_entity_poly.type
_entity_poly.pdbx_seq_one_letter_code
_entity_poly.pdbx_strand_id
1 'polypeptide(L)'
;MAEFDSNSRFERENHQVDPVGEALAHDKDVVMEQILDNINTTPIGQVLRKIASLPEVRKEKVLDVRRQLTEGKYDLDERLDVALDKVLEYLTA
;
A
#
# COMPACT_ATOMS: atom_id res chain seq x y z
N MET A 1 20.73 46.91 7.00
CA MET A 1 20.45 46.78 5.56
C MET A 1 19.47 45.64 5.41
N ALA A 2 18.23 45.97 5.03
CA ALA A 2 17.06 45.14 4.74
C ALA A 2 16.52 44.19 5.85
N GLU A 3 15.59 44.71 6.64
CA GLU A 3 14.48 43.93 7.22
C GLU A 3 13.57 43.44 6.08
N PHE A 4 13.14 42.18 6.11
CA PHE A 4 12.04 41.69 5.29
C PHE A 4 11.07 40.94 6.18
N ASP A 5 10.21 41.72 6.81
CA ASP A 5 9.03 41.26 7.52
C ASP A 5 8.05 40.68 6.49
N SER A 6 7.92 39.34 6.45
CA SER A 6 7.06 38.63 5.47
C SER A 6 5.68 38.29 6.04
N ASN A 7 5.19 39.07 7.01
CA ASN A 7 3.85 38.94 7.56
C ASN A 7 2.92 40.05 7.04
N SER A 8 2.48 39.97 5.78
CA SER A 8 1.24 40.63 5.34
C SER A 8 0.81 40.18 3.95
N ARG A 9 0.28 38.95 3.83
CA ARG A 9 -0.60 38.65 2.69
C ARG A 9 -1.61 37.54 2.94
N PHE A 10 -2.17 37.47 4.14
CA PHE A 10 -3.48 36.84 4.33
C PHE A 10 -4.58 37.87 4.05
N GLU A 11 -4.63 38.37 2.82
CA GLU A 11 -5.82 39.05 2.30
C GLU A 11 -6.60 38.03 1.48
N ARG A 12 -7.61 37.45 2.14
CA ARG A 12 -8.84 36.89 1.56
C ARG A 12 -8.66 36.23 0.18
N GLU A 13 -8.27 34.95 0.18
CA GLU A 13 -8.67 34.09 -0.92
C GLU A 13 -10.19 33.96 -0.88
N ASN A 14 -10.83 34.81 -1.69
CA ASN A 14 -12.17 34.59 -2.20
C ASN A 14 -12.30 33.11 -2.57
N HIS A 15 -13.26 32.43 -1.93
CA HIS A 15 -13.74 31.12 -2.36
C HIS A 15 -14.42 31.28 -3.72
N GLN A 16 -13.62 31.49 -4.76
CA GLN A 16 -14.06 31.31 -6.12
C GLN A 16 -13.80 29.84 -6.41
N VAL A 17 -14.81 29.02 -6.13
CA VAL A 17 -14.87 27.64 -6.62
C VAL A 17 -14.77 27.77 -8.13
N ASP A 18 -13.61 27.43 -8.67
CA ASP A 18 -13.33 27.50 -10.09
C ASP A 18 -14.32 26.55 -10.78
N PRO A 19 -15.27 27.01 -11.61
CA PRO A 19 -16.29 26.15 -12.21
C PRO A 19 -15.70 25.08 -13.15
N VAL A 20 -14.42 25.25 -13.51
CA VAL A 20 -13.63 24.27 -14.28
C VAL A 20 -13.23 23.07 -13.41
N GLY A 21 -13.00 23.26 -12.10
CA GLY A 21 -12.63 22.18 -11.18
C GLY A 21 -13.77 21.18 -10.95
N GLU A 22 -15.01 21.66 -11.00
CA GLU A 22 -16.22 20.86 -10.75
C GLU A 22 -16.56 19.94 -11.95
N ALA A 23 -16.39 20.44 -13.18
CA ALA A 23 -16.52 19.63 -14.39
C ALA A 23 -15.42 18.55 -14.50
N LEU A 24 -14.19 18.85 -14.07
CA LEU A 24 -13.08 17.89 -14.03
C LEU A 24 -13.23 16.87 -12.89
N ALA A 25 -13.97 17.18 -11.83
CA ALA A 25 -14.28 16.25 -10.75
C ALA A 25 -15.29 15.20 -11.21
N HIS A 26 -16.35 15.62 -11.90
CA HIS A 26 -17.36 14.70 -12.44
C HIS A 26 -16.76 13.70 -13.45
N ASP A 27 -15.82 14.13 -14.28
CA ASP A 27 -15.17 13.25 -15.25
C ASP A 27 -14.26 12.20 -14.57
N LYS A 28 -13.64 12.57 -13.45
CA LYS A 28 -12.84 11.65 -12.62
C LYS A 28 -13.71 10.60 -11.92
N ASP A 29 -14.89 11.00 -11.44
CA ASP A 29 -15.83 10.08 -10.79
C ASP A 29 -16.33 9.01 -11.78
N VAL A 30 -16.67 9.41 -13.01
CA VAL A 30 -17.08 8.48 -14.07
C VAL A 30 -15.96 7.50 -14.43
N VAL A 31 -14.71 7.99 -14.55
CA VAL A 31 -13.55 7.12 -14.83
C VAL A 31 -13.31 6.14 -13.68
N MET A 32 -13.46 6.58 -12.43
CA MET A 32 -13.30 5.73 -11.25
C MET A 32 -14.35 4.62 -11.20
N GLU A 33 -15.62 4.94 -11.47
CA GLU A 33 -16.70 3.95 -11.56
C GLU A 33 -16.40 2.89 -12.63
N GLN A 34 -15.92 3.33 -13.80
CA GLN A 34 -15.58 2.41 -14.88
C GLN A 34 -14.39 1.51 -14.53
N ILE A 35 -13.39 2.02 -13.79
CA ILE A 35 -12.28 1.22 -13.27
C ILE A 35 -12.80 0.18 -12.27
N LEU A 36 -13.67 0.59 -11.34
CA LEU A 36 -14.25 -0.30 -10.34
C LEU A 36 -15.10 -1.40 -11.00
N ASP A 37 -15.92 -1.05 -11.99
CA ASP A 37 -16.68 -2.04 -12.76
C ASP A 37 -15.75 -3.03 -13.47
N ASN A 38 -14.74 -2.52 -14.17
CA ASN A 38 -13.79 -3.35 -14.91
C ASN A 38 -12.98 -4.30 -14.00
N ILE A 39 -12.65 -3.90 -12.78
CA ILE A 39 -12.01 -4.77 -11.77
C ILE A 39 -12.90 -5.99 -11.44
N ASN A 40 -14.22 -5.87 -11.57
CA ASN A 40 -15.20 -6.92 -11.32
C ASN A 40 -15.57 -7.74 -12.56
N THR A 41 -15.66 -7.11 -13.72
CA THR A 41 -16.28 -7.72 -14.90
C THR A 41 -15.27 -8.27 -15.90
N THR A 42 -14.04 -7.76 -15.93
CA THR A 42 -13.04 -8.15 -16.93
C THR A 42 -12.09 -9.25 -16.42
N PRO A 43 -11.59 -10.14 -17.31
CA PRO A 43 -10.58 -11.13 -16.92
C PRO A 43 -9.32 -10.51 -16.32
N ILE A 44 -8.85 -9.39 -16.88
CA ILE A 44 -7.69 -8.67 -16.36
C ILE A 44 -7.97 -8.06 -14.99
N GLY A 45 -9.15 -7.47 -14.79
CA GLY A 45 -9.59 -6.92 -13.51
C GLY A 45 -9.65 -7.97 -12.40
N GLN A 46 -10.13 -9.17 -12.71
CA GLN A 46 -10.12 -10.30 -11.77
C GLN A 46 -8.70 -10.71 -11.38
N VAL A 47 -7.76 -10.72 -12.33
CA VAL A 47 -6.34 -11.00 -12.04
C VAL A 47 -5.73 -9.91 -11.17
N LEU A 48 -5.96 -8.63 -11.50
CA LEU A 48 -5.50 -7.49 -10.70
C LEU A 48 -6.03 -7.54 -9.26
N ARG A 49 -7.31 -7.89 -9.08
CA ARG A 49 -7.88 -8.09 -7.74
C ARG A 49 -7.18 -9.22 -6.99
N LYS A 50 -6.94 -10.36 -7.64
CA LYS A 50 -6.22 -11.47 -7.03
C LYS A 50 -4.82 -11.05 -6.60
N ILE A 51 -4.09 -10.32 -7.45
CA ILE A 51 -2.77 -9.76 -7.13
C ILE A 51 -2.84 -8.81 -5.94
N ALA A 52 -3.82 -7.90 -5.92
CA ALA A 52 -4.03 -6.96 -4.80
C ALA A 52 -4.41 -7.65 -3.48
N SER A 53 -5.01 -8.84 -3.54
CA SER A 53 -5.32 -9.66 -2.36
C SER A 53 -4.12 -10.48 -1.86
N LEU A 54 -3.04 -10.57 -2.62
CA LEU A 54 -1.85 -11.29 -2.17
C LEU A 54 -1.25 -10.55 -0.97
N PRO A 55 -0.91 -11.26 0.11
CA PRO A 55 -0.26 -10.64 1.24
C PRO A 55 1.08 -10.04 0.79
N GLU A 56 1.46 -8.91 1.37
CA GLU A 56 2.77 -8.33 1.12
C GLU A 56 3.84 -9.31 1.59
N VAL A 57 4.58 -9.87 0.63
CA VAL A 57 5.69 -10.77 0.93
C VAL A 57 6.98 -9.95 0.94
N ARG A 58 7.70 -9.98 2.07
CA ARG A 58 9.08 -9.48 2.18
C ARG A 58 10.03 -10.35 1.37
N LYS A 59 10.06 -10.13 0.05
CA LYS A 59 10.77 -10.97 -0.93
C LYS A 59 12.24 -11.15 -0.60
N GLU A 60 12.95 -10.10 -0.17
CA GLU A 60 14.37 -10.23 0.18
C GLU A 60 14.59 -11.22 1.31
N LYS A 61 13.78 -11.13 2.38
CA LYS A 61 13.84 -12.05 3.52
C LYS A 61 13.59 -13.50 3.11
N VAL A 62 12.61 -13.73 2.24
CA VAL A 62 12.31 -15.08 1.74
C VAL A 62 13.47 -15.65 0.94
N LEU A 63 14.05 -14.85 0.03
CA LEU A 63 15.18 -15.28 -0.80
C LEU A 63 16.44 -15.53 0.02
N ASP A 64 16.71 -14.69 1.01
CA ASP A 64 17.82 -14.87 1.94
C ASP A 64 17.69 -16.16 2.76
N VAL A 65 16.54 -16.40 3.37
CA VAL A 65 16.29 -17.65 4.11
C VAL A 65 16.40 -18.87 3.22
N ARG A 66 15.84 -18.83 2.00
CA ARG A 66 15.98 -19.93 1.03
C ARG A 66 17.43 -20.24 0.71
N ARG A 67 18.25 -19.22 0.49
CA ARG A 67 19.69 -19.39 0.28
C ARG A 67 20.36 -20.04 1.49
N GLN A 68 20.11 -19.54 2.71
CA GLN A 68 20.68 -20.11 3.93
C GLN A 68 20.32 -21.59 4.13
N LEU A 69 19.06 -21.97 3.83
CA LEU A 69 18.62 -23.35 3.88
C LEU A 69 19.36 -24.23 2.86
N THR A 70 19.47 -23.77 1.62
CA THR A 70 20.21 -24.50 0.56
C THR A 70 21.69 -24.66 0.89
N GLU A 71 22.30 -23.67 1.51
CA GLU A 71 23.71 -23.68 1.91
C GLU A 71 23.97 -24.41 3.25
N GLY A 72 22.91 -24.87 3.94
CA GLY A 72 23.03 -25.50 5.26
C GLY A 72 23.51 -24.56 6.37
N LYS A 73 23.42 -23.24 6.15
CA LYS A 73 23.84 -22.19 7.11
C LYS A 73 22.66 -21.62 7.91
N TYR A 74 21.47 -22.19 7.70
CA TYR A 74 20.31 -21.78 8.44
C TYR A 74 20.38 -22.33 9.86
N ASP A 75 20.43 -21.43 10.84
CA ASP A 75 20.38 -21.81 12.24
C ASP A 75 18.99 -22.33 12.61
N LEU A 76 18.91 -23.63 12.86
CA LEU A 76 17.68 -24.33 13.16
C LEU A 76 17.36 -24.27 14.66
N ASP A 77 18.37 -24.32 15.52
CA ASP A 77 18.20 -24.57 16.95
C ASP A 77 17.49 -23.39 17.63
N GLU A 78 17.99 -22.16 17.46
CA GLU A 78 17.33 -20.96 18.01
C GLU A 78 15.94 -20.71 17.38
N ARG A 79 15.73 -21.15 16.14
CA ARG A 79 14.49 -20.88 15.40
C ARG A 79 13.41 -21.93 15.64
N LEU A 80 13.79 -23.13 16.11
CA LEU A 80 12.85 -24.20 16.44
C LEU A 80 12.04 -23.84 17.69
N ASP A 81 12.67 -23.27 18.71
CA ASP A 81 12.00 -22.82 19.93
C ASP A 81 10.95 -21.75 19.60
N VAL A 82 11.32 -20.76 18.79
CA VAL A 82 10.39 -19.72 18.31
C VAL A 82 9.24 -20.31 17.49
N ALA A 83 9.50 -21.34 16.68
CA ALA A 83 8.45 -22.00 15.91
C ALA A 83 7.48 -22.76 16.83
N LEU A 84 8.00 -23.45 17.84
CA LEU A 84 7.21 -24.17 18.84
C LEU A 84 6.32 -23.22 19.62
N ASP A 85 6.86 -22.11 20.12
CA ASP A 85 6.11 -21.09 20.85
C ASP A 85 4.92 -20.56 20.05
N LYS A 86 5.13 -20.28 18.75
CA LYS A 86 4.05 -19.80 17.87
C LYS A 86 2.98 -20.85 17.60
N VAL A 87 3.36 -22.12 17.49
CA VAL A 87 2.41 -23.21 17.33
C VAL A 87 1.58 -23.38 18.60
N LEU A 88 2.21 -23.32 19.77
CA LEU A 88 1.52 -23.40 21.05
C LEU A 88 0.57 -22.20 21.25
N GLU A 89 1.01 -20.98 20.94
CA GLU A 89 0.16 -19.78 20.95
C GLU A 89 -1.07 -19.97 20.06
N TYR A 90 -0.87 -20.46 18.82
CA TYR A 90 -1.98 -20.68 17.87
C TYR A 90 -2.98 -21.75 18.34
N LEU A 91 -2.53 -22.81 19.02
CA LEU A 91 -3.39 -23.92 19.45
C LEU A 91 -4.13 -23.65 20.76
N THR A 92 -3.67 -22.66 21.54
CA THR A 92 -4.21 -22.36 22.87
C THR A 92 -4.95 -21.02 22.95
N ALA A 93 -4.92 -20.22 21.88
CA ALA A 93 -5.75 -19.03 21.67
C ALA A 93 -7.17 -19.38 21.20
#